data_AF-A0A7S2DE24-F1
#
_entry.id   AF-A0A7S2DE24-F1
#
_cell.length_a   1.000
_cell.length_b   1.000
_cell.length_c   1.000
_cell.angle_alpha   90.00
_cell.angle_beta   90.00
_cell.angle_gamma   90.00
#
_symmetry.space_group_name_H-M   'P 1'
#
loop_
_entity.id
_entity.type
_entity.pdbx_description
1 polymer ?
#
loop_
_entity_poly.entity_id
_entity_poly.type
_entity_poly.pdbx_seq_one_letter_code
_entity_poly.pdbx_strand_id
1 'polypeptide(L)'
;KNSTHKTAYIKMTDRTLGRASQEEIKNSIRTQLSDRLGGTEMSWELKVCASSIPDAGDGVFVSGRCMPGSVLCAYPGTAYLPEDMPSIHSVILPGNEYIIARTDGVIIDGRDEGASAEIAEIARRRDGTTSHRKC
;
A
#
# COMPACT_ATOMS: atom_id res chain seq x y z
N LYS A 1 -30.21 -6.27 -0.83
CA LYS A 1 -29.58 -5.64 -2.01
C LYS A 1 -28.07 -5.79 -1.82
N ASN A 2 -27.47 -6.80 -2.46
CA ASN A 2 -26.08 -7.18 -2.24
C ASN A 2 -25.16 -6.15 -2.91
N SER A 3 -24.44 -5.37 -2.10
CA SER A 3 -23.42 -4.43 -2.57
C SER A 3 -22.12 -5.20 -2.81
N THR A 4 -21.80 -5.45 -4.07
CA THR A 4 -20.52 -6.00 -4.49
C THR A 4 -19.45 -4.93 -4.27
N HIS A 5 -18.71 -5.02 -3.16
CA HIS A 5 -17.51 -4.23 -2.96
C HIS A 5 -16.47 -4.62 -4.02
N LYS A 6 -16.38 -3.82 -5.09
CA LYS A 6 -15.31 -3.92 -6.07
C LYS A 6 -14.06 -3.26 -5.50
N THR A 7 -13.32 -4.01 -4.71
CA THR A 7 -11.98 -3.62 -4.29
C THR A 7 -11.03 -3.83 -5.47
N ALA A 8 -10.60 -2.75 -6.12
CA ALA A 8 -9.60 -2.79 -7.17
C ALA A 8 -8.22 -2.47 -6.58
N TYR A 9 -7.32 -3.45 -6.60
CA TYR A 9 -5.88 -3.21 -6.41
C TYR A 9 -5.10 -3.85 -7.55
N ILE A 10 -4.30 -3.00 -8.20
CA ILE A 10 -3.42 -3.37 -9.31
C ILE A 10 -2.17 -4.00 -8.71
N LYS A 11 -1.95 -5.28 -9.01
CA LYS A 11 -0.73 -6.03 -8.70
C LYS A 11 0.37 -5.53 -9.65
N MET A 12 1.43 -4.91 -9.15
CA MET A 12 2.50 -4.39 -10.00
C MET A 12 3.86 -4.95 -9.63
N THR A 13 4.10 -6.19 -10.04
CA THR A 13 5.37 -6.61 -10.64
C THR A 13 5.08 -7.84 -11.49
N ASP A 14 4.35 -7.66 -12.59
CA ASP A 14 4.40 -8.66 -13.64
C ASP A 14 5.80 -8.60 -14.27
N ARG A 15 6.60 -9.64 -14.03
CA ARG A 15 7.97 -9.79 -14.56
C ARG A 15 8.00 -9.85 -16.10
N THR A 16 6.85 -9.96 -16.76
CA THR A 16 6.74 -9.99 -18.23
C THR A 16 6.47 -8.62 -18.87
N LEU A 17 6.11 -7.60 -18.08
CA LEU A 17 5.77 -6.26 -18.58
C LEU A 17 7.03 -5.38 -18.73
N GLY A 18 7.29 -4.90 -19.96
CA GLY A 18 8.43 -4.05 -20.28
C GLY A 18 8.41 -2.70 -19.56
N ARG A 19 9.58 -2.05 -19.45
CA ARG A 19 9.77 -0.81 -18.67
C ARG A 19 8.80 0.33 -19.02
N ALA A 20 8.44 0.50 -20.30
CA ALA A 20 7.46 1.49 -20.74
C ALA A 20 6.06 1.22 -20.14
N SER A 21 5.63 -0.04 -20.15
CA SER A 21 4.33 -0.44 -19.59
C SER A 21 4.25 -0.29 -18.07
N GLN A 22 5.36 -0.47 -17.34
CA GLN A 22 5.37 -0.20 -15.90
C GLN A 22 5.20 1.29 -15.58
N GLU A 23 5.78 2.18 -16.38
CA GLU A 23 5.68 3.62 -16.17
C GLU A 23 4.26 4.14 -16.53
N GLU A 24 3.66 3.61 -17.59
CA GLU A 24 2.28 3.89 -17.98
C GLU A 24 1.28 3.50 -16.88
N ILE A 25 1.46 2.33 -16.27
CA ILE A 25 0.59 1.87 -15.18
C ILE A 25 0.83 2.70 -13.91
N LYS A 26 2.09 3.04 -13.56
CA LYS A 26 2.38 3.96 -12.44
C LYS A 26 1.70 5.32 -12.63
N ASN A 27 1.75 5.87 -13.84
CA ASN A 27 1.09 7.12 -14.18
C ASN A 27 -0.43 6.99 -14.13
N SER A 28 -1.00 5.88 -14.62
CA SER A 28 -2.43 5.61 -14.50
C SER A 28 -2.89 5.52 -13.04
N ILE A 29 -2.11 4.84 -12.19
CA ILE A 29 -2.39 4.76 -10.75
C ILE A 29 -2.29 6.13 -10.11
N ARG A 30 -1.24 6.91 -10.43
CA ARG A 30 -1.08 8.27 -9.91
C ARG A 30 -2.27 9.14 -10.29
N THR A 31 -2.72 9.10 -11.54
CA THR A 31 -3.90 9.83 -12.01
C THR A 31 -5.15 9.36 -11.28
N GLN A 32 -5.42 8.05 -11.22
CA GLN A 32 -6.58 7.49 -10.51
C GLN A 32 -6.58 7.83 -9.01
N LEU A 33 -5.42 7.81 -8.36
CA LEU A 33 -5.27 8.22 -6.97
C LEU A 33 -5.48 9.72 -6.82
N SER A 34 -4.97 10.54 -7.73
CA SER A 34 -5.17 11.99 -7.72
C SER A 34 -6.64 12.36 -7.92
N ASP A 35 -7.34 11.68 -8.81
CA ASP A 35 -8.78 11.87 -9.04
C ASP A 35 -9.60 11.43 -7.81
N ARG A 36 -9.21 10.33 -7.16
CA ARG A 36 -9.92 9.78 -5.99
C ARG A 36 -9.60 10.48 -4.68
N LEU A 37 -8.38 11.02 -4.53
CA LEU A 37 -7.90 11.70 -3.33
C LEU A 37 -8.06 13.23 -3.43
N GLY A 38 -8.07 13.81 -4.64
CA GLY A 38 -7.98 15.26 -4.87
C GLY A 38 -9.18 15.90 -5.58
N GLY A 39 -10.28 15.19 -5.75
CA GLY A 39 -11.39 15.58 -6.64
C GLY A 39 -12.59 16.31 -6.03
N THR A 40 -12.51 16.93 -4.85
CA THR A 40 -13.68 17.61 -4.25
C THR A 40 -13.37 19.04 -3.84
N GLU A 41 -14.27 19.98 -4.15
CA GLU A 41 -14.24 21.39 -3.71
C GLU A 41 -14.22 21.60 -2.19
N MET A 42 -14.18 20.52 -1.41
CA MET A 42 -14.09 20.52 0.05
C MET A 42 -12.65 20.27 0.46
N SER A 43 -12.05 21.22 1.17
CA SER A 43 -10.75 21.05 1.80
C SER A 43 -10.87 20.09 2.99
N TRP A 44 -10.27 18.92 2.86
CA TRP A 44 -10.02 18.03 3.98
C TRP A 44 -8.58 17.55 3.95
N GLU A 45 -8.08 17.15 5.11
CA GLU A 45 -6.74 16.62 5.31
C GLU A 45 -6.79 15.49 6.35
N LEU A 46 -5.82 14.58 6.30
CA LEU A 46 -5.61 13.58 7.34
C LEU A 46 -4.52 14.05 8.29
N LYS A 47 -4.76 13.87 9.59
CA LYS A 47 -3.79 14.13 10.65
C LYS A 47 -3.59 12.91 11.50
N VAL A 48 -2.35 12.63 11.85
CA VAL A 48 -2.00 11.65 12.88
C VAL A 48 -1.98 12.39 14.22
N CYS A 49 -2.79 11.93 15.17
CA CYS A 49 -2.91 12.50 16.51
C CYS A 49 -3.10 11.36 17.52
N ALA A 50 -2.96 11.64 18.82
CA ALA A 50 -3.33 10.68 19.86
C ALA A 50 -4.77 10.16 19.66
N SER A 51 -4.95 8.84 19.74
CA SER A 51 -6.24 8.21 19.57
C SER A 51 -7.22 8.63 20.67
N SER A 52 -8.51 8.70 20.33
CA SER A 52 -9.58 8.88 21.31
C SER A 52 -9.96 7.57 22.02
N ILE A 53 -9.41 6.44 21.57
CA ILE A 53 -9.58 5.13 22.19
C ILE A 53 -8.49 4.95 23.27
N PRO A 54 -8.86 4.64 24.53
CA PRO A 54 -7.89 4.40 25.59
C PRO A 54 -6.84 3.35 25.19
N ASP A 55 -5.57 3.64 25.52
CA ASP A 55 -4.42 2.74 25.31
C ASP A 55 -4.14 2.32 23.85
N ALA A 56 -4.72 3.00 22.85
CA ALA A 56 -4.58 2.65 21.43
C ALA A 56 -3.42 3.35 20.69
N GLY A 57 -2.63 4.19 21.39
CA GLY A 57 -1.58 4.99 20.76
C GLY A 57 -2.14 6.10 19.87
N ASP A 58 -1.65 6.18 18.63
CA ASP A 58 -2.07 7.20 17.66
C ASP A 58 -3.20 6.73 16.74
N GLY A 59 -4.00 7.68 16.25
CA GLY A 59 -5.06 7.49 15.28
C GLY A 59 -4.98 8.47 14.12
N VAL A 60 -5.69 8.16 13.05
CA VAL A 60 -5.80 9.02 11.86
C VAL A 60 -7.15 9.74 11.88
N PHE A 61 -7.11 11.06 11.83
CA PHE A 61 -8.29 11.94 11.91
C PHE A 61 -8.48 12.72 10.62
N VAL A 62 -9.73 12.86 10.19
CA VAL A 62 -10.11 13.77 9.11
C VAL A 62 -10.32 15.16 9.70
N SER A 63 -9.57 16.14 9.22
CA SER A 63 -9.82 17.57 9.45
C SER A 63 -10.50 18.14 8.21
N GLY A 64 -11.63 18.84 8.38
CA GLY A 64 -12.48 19.28 7.26
C GLY A 64 -13.65 18.33 6.99
N ARG A 65 -14.09 18.24 5.74
CA ARG A 65 -15.22 17.40 5.34
C ARG A 65 -14.88 16.62 4.07
N CYS A 66 -15.19 15.33 4.05
CA CYS A 66 -15.09 14.46 2.87
C CYS A 66 -16.47 13.85 2.55
N MET A 67 -16.68 13.42 1.30
CA MET A 67 -17.93 12.79 0.89
C MET A 67 -17.94 11.29 1.22
N PRO A 68 -19.10 10.67 1.46
CA PRO A 68 -19.19 9.22 1.51
C PRO A 68 -18.66 8.60 0.20
N GLY A 69 -17.78 7.60 0.33
CA GLY A 69 -17.11 6.99 -0.82
C GLY A 69 -15.80 7.66 -1.25
N SER A 70 -15.39 8.77 -0.62
CA SER A 70 -14.05 9.33 -0.80
C SER A 70 -12.99 8.32 -0.35
N VAL A 71 -11.96 8.15 -1.18
CA VAL A 71 -10.73 7.47 -0.74
C VAL A 71 -9.96 8.48 0.10
N LEU A 72 -9.57 8.08 1.31
CA LEU A 72 -8.87 8.98 2.24
C LEU A 72 -7.36 8.78 2.21
N CYS A 73 -6.90 7.54 2.16
CA CYS A 73 -5.49 7.19 2.09
C CYS A 73 -5.28 5.83 1.40
N ALA A 74 -4.03 5.56 1.06
CA ALA A 74 -3.55 4.21 0.75
C ALA A 74 -2.77 3.69 1.96
N TYR A 75 -2.83 2.39 2.22
CA TYR A 75 -1.99 1.74 3.23
C TYR A 75 -0.67 1.32 2.57
N PRO A 76 0.45 2.05 2.82
CA PRO A 76 1.73 1.74 2.19
C PRO A 76 2.36 0.51 2.82
N GLY A 77 3.25 -0.16 2.08
CA GLY A 77 4.00 -1.28 2.61
C GLY A 77 4.64 -2.16 1.55
N THR A 78 5.37 -3.17 2.01
CA THR A 78 5.92 -4.23 1.15
C THR A 78 4.82 -5.25 0.88
N ALA A 79 4.58 -5.57 -0.40
CA ALA A 79 3.63 -6.60 -0.80
C ALA A 79 4.34 -7.94 -0.97
N TYR A 80 3.89 -8.95 -0.23
CA TYR A 80 4.33 -10.33 -0.34
C TYR A 80 3.26 -11.16 -1.06
N LEU A 81 3.71 -11.98 -2.00
CA LEU A 81 2.86 -12.88 -2.75
C LEU A 81 2.68 -14.21 -1.97
N PRO A 82 1.67 -15.02 -2.31
CA PRO A 82 1.49 -16.33 -1.69
C PRO A 82 2.75 -17.20 -1.73
N GLU A 83 3.56 -17.09 -2.79
CA GLU A 83 4.85 -17.79 -2.91
C GLU A 83 5.92 -17.35 -1.90
N ASP A 84 5.82 -16.14 -1.33
CA ASP A 84 6.78 -15.62 -0.35
C ASP A 84 6.49 -16.12 1.07
N MET A 85 5.31 -16.72 1.30
CA MET A 85 4.83 -17.16 2.61
C MET A 85 5.83 -18.01 3.41
N PRO A 86 6.53 -19.01 2.82
CA PRO A 86 7.51 -19.80 3.56
C PRO A 86 8.67 -18.97 4.15
N SER A 87 9.04 -17.88 3.48
CA SER A 87 10.17 -17.02 3.86
C SER A 87 9.76 -15.98 4.90
N ILE A 88 8.54 -15.44 4.82
CA ILE A 88 8.10 -14.34 5.69
C ILE A 88 7.46 -14.83 6.99
N HIS A 89 7.00 -16.08 7.06
CA HIS A 89 6.21 -16.59 8.18
C HIS A 89 6.91 -16.49 9.53
N SER A 90 8.23 -16.74 9.58
CA SER A 90 9.01 -16.68 10.82
C SER A 90 9.68 -15.34 11.08
N VAL A 91 9.87 -14.51 10.04
CA VAL A 91 10.67 -13.28 10.11
C VAL A 91 9.80 -12.03 10.21
N ILE A 92 8.67 -12.01 9.52
CA ILE A 92 7.86 -10.79 9.32
C ILE A 92 6.50 -10.87 10.01
N LEU A 93 5.84 -12.02 9.99
CA LEU A 93 4.49 -12.16 10.55
C LEU A 93 4.42 -12.13 12.09
N PRO A 94 5.36 -12.74 12.86
CA PRO A 94 5.20 -12.86 14.31
C PRO A 94 5.18 -11.50 15.00
N GLY A 95 4.08 -11.18 15.69
CA GLY A 95 3.93 -9.93 16.43
C GLY A 95 3.89 -8.68 15.55
N ASN A 96 3.63 -8.81 14.25
CA ASN A 96 3.50 -7.67 13.34
C ASN A 96 2.05 -7.21 13.20
N GLU A 97 1.71 -6.17 13.96
CA GLU A 97 0.39 -5.54 13.97
C GLU A 97 0.13 -4.68 12.73
N TYR A 98 1.14 -4.42 11.89
CA TYR A 98 1.04 -3.60 10.68
C TYR A 98 0.74 -4.42 9.42
N ILE A 99 0.33 -5.69 9.58
CA ILE A 99 0.02 -6.61 8.48
C ILE A 99 -1.44 -6.47 8.02
N ILE A 100 -1.64 -6.32 6.69
CA ILE A 100 -2.95 -6.43 6.04
C ILE A 100 -2.93 -7.62 5.09
N ALA A 101 -3.82 -8.60 5.33
CA ALA A 101 -4.05 -9.71 4.41
C ALA A 101 -5.17 -9.39 3.42
N ARG A 102 -4.95 -9.67 2.14
CA ARG A 102 -5.95 -9.54 1.08
C ARG A 102 -6.57 -10.90 0.75
N THR A 103 -7.77 -10.86 0.17
CA THR A 103 -8.51 -12.05 -0.25
C THR A 103 -7.84 -12.86 -1.36
N ASP A 104 -6.91 -12.25 -2.11
CA ASP A 104 -6.10 -12.91 -3.14
C ASP A 104 -4.80 -13.52 -2.60
N GLY A 105 -4.65 -13.57 -1.28
CA GLY A 105 -3.49 -14.15 -0.59
C GLY A 105 -2.26 -13.25 -0.55
N VAL A 106 -2.35 -12.03 -1.09
CA VAL A 106 -1.28 -11.03 -0.94
C VAL A 106 -1.30 -10.47 0.49
N ILE A 107 -0.12 -10.34 1.08
CA ILE A 107 0.08 -9.72 2.38
C ILE A 107 0.80 -8.39 2.20
N ILE A 108 0.32 -7.33 2.87
CA ILE A 108 0.96 -6.01 2.89
C ILE A 108 1.55 -5.79 4.28
N ASP A 109 2.84 -5.49 4.35
CA ASP A 109 3.56 -5.14 5.57
C ASP A 109 3.89 -3.64 5.61
N GLY A 110 3.19 -2.94 6.49
CA GLY A 110 3.34 -1.49 6.69
C GLY A 110 4.35 -1.10 7.77
N ARG A 111 5.04 -2.05 8.41
CA ARG A 111 6.02 -1.74 9.45
C ARG A 111 7.26 -1.10 8.82
N ASP A 112 7.69 0.02 9.36
CA ASP A 112 8.81 0.83 8.85
C ASP A 112 10.11 0.69 9.66
N GLU A 113 10.14 -0.28 10.57
CA GLU A 113 11.27 -0.62 11.44
C GLU A 113 11.70 -2.10 11.35
N GLY A 114 12.90 -2.40 11.85
CA GLY A 114 13.45 -3.75 11.92
C GLY A 114 13.55 -4.48 10.58
N ALA A 115 13.31 -5.79 10.59
CA ALA A 115 13.38 -6.64 9.40
C ALA A 115 12.44 -6.17 8.27
N SER A 116 11.28 -5.63 8.61
CA SER A 116 10.32 -5.07 7.63
C SER A 116 10.92 -3.90 6.86
N ALA A 117 11.62 -2.99 7.55
CA ALA A 117 12.29 -1.85 6.92
C ALA A 117 13.42 -2.29 5.97
N GLU A 118 14.21 -3.28 6.40
CA GLU A 118 15.31 -3.83 5.61
C GLU A 118 14.80 -4.49 4.33
N ILE A 119 13.76 -5.32 4.42
CA ILE A 119 13.15 -5.95 3.25
C ILE A 119 12.50 -4.90 2.34
N ALA A 120 11.81 -3.91 2.91
CA ALA A 120 11.22 -2.81 2.13
C ALA A 120 12.30 -2.06 1.33
N GLU A 121 13.46 -1.82 1.92
CA GLU A 121 14.59 -1.19 1.24
C GLU A 121 15.18 -2.07 0.14
N ILE A 122 15.34 -3.37 0.40
CA ILE A 122 15.78 -4.34 -0.62
C ILE A 122 14.80 -4.38 -1.79
N ALA A 123 13.50 -4.42 -1.51
CA ALA A 123 12.45 -4.40 -2.53
C ALA A 123 12.51 -3.11 -3.35
N ARG A 124 12.62 -1.94 -2.70
CA ARG A 124 12.81 -0.65 -3.38
C ARG A 124 14.05 -0.64 -4.26
N ARG A 125 15.18 -1.18 -3.79
CA ARG A 125 16.41 -1.28 -4.60
C ARG A 125 16.20 -2.19 -5.80
N ARG A 126 15.63 -3.38 -5.60
CA ARG A 126 15.34 -4.36 -6.67
C ARG A 126 14.42 -3.76 -7.72
N ASP A 127 13.35 -3.10 -7.30
CA ASP A 127 12.35 -2.53 -8.20
C ASP A 127 12.80 -1.19 -8.81
N GLY A 128 13.70 -0.47 -8.14
CA GLY A 128 14.32 0.76 -8.63
C GLY A 128 15.48 0.54 -9.61
N THR A 129 16.17 -0.60 -9.56
CA THR A 129 17.30 -0.93 -10.45
C THR A 129 16.89 -1.75 -11.67
N THR A 130 16.01 -1.21 -12.51
CA THR A 130 16.01 -1.60 -13.93
C THR A 130 17.04 -0.73 -14.67
N SER A 131 18.34 -0.97 -14.48
CA SER A 131 19.36 -0.53 -15.44
C SER A 131 20.09 -1.79 -15.90
N HIS A 132 19.85 -2.17 -17.15
CA HIS A 132 20.43 -3.34 -17.80
C HIS A 132 21.96 -3.40 -17.58
N ARG A 133 22.47 -4.43 -16.89
CA ARG A 133 23.76 -4.99 -17.29
C ARG A 133 23.50 -5.84 -18.53
N LYS A 134 23.81 -5.26 -19.69
CA LYS A 134 24.04 -6.06 -20.90
C LYS A 134 25.31 -6.87 -20.65
N CYS A 135 25.19 -8.19 -20.63
CA CYS A 135 26.27 -9.07 -21.03
C CYS A 135 26.19 -9.22 -22.56
#